data_AF-A0A316M8E6-F1
#
_entry.id   AF-A0A316M8E6-F1
#
_cell.length_a   1.000
_cell.length_b   1.000
_cell.length_c   1.000
_cell.angle_alpha   90.00
_cell.angle_beta   90.00
_cell.angle_gamma   90.00
#
_symmetry.space_group_name_H-M   'P 1'
#
loop_
_entity.id
_entity.type
_entity.pdbx_description
1 polymer ?
#
loop_
_entity_poly.entity_id
_entity_poly.type
_entity_poly.pdbx_seq_one_letter_code
_entity_poly.pdbx_strand_id
1 'polypeptide(L)'
;MSLPIVFPPHRSRFISFYEKTDTRIPARLFARVITKPDVSAIPYPLPSAPDSYVCSAEGNDGVLWLGSAVSGLTRYAPNEARREDVIQYFSAERDLVDNKVRSLWADGDNVWVETEEGVAYIEMKQITMEEKAAVLTQETVMAVDRHGMVSQRELERDNDITSRVPYGHSDNDGGFTAEYAIGEMMRYDVMAREHGADSEEAKAARKNATRAFEAALLLMYLPGRGDGFVARSYMTTAEPVPDDGLFYKKENGKATCLETRASKRLNIAGKVIDASAKVPDRLAELYRSEGFTDDDITYKGDTSSDEITAHFMALYFA
;
A
#
# COMPACT_ATOMS: atom_id res chain seq x y z
N MET A 1 11.69 -13.14 30.63
CA MET A 1 11.18 -12.69 29.31
C MET A 1 10.82 -13.93 28.53
N SER A 2 9.62 -14.03 27.98
CA SER A 2 9.30 -15.05 26.99
C SER A 2 10.17 -14.83 25.75
N LEU A 3 10.68 -15.91 25.15
CA LEU A 3 11.34 -15.80 23.85
C LEU A 3 10.35 -15.22 22.82
N PRO A 4 10.81 -14.37 21.89
CA PRO A 4 9.94 -13.85 20.84
C PRO A 4 9.39 -15.00 20.00
N ILE A 5 8.15 -14.85 19.51
CA ILE A 5 7.57 -15.78 18.54
C ILE A 5 8.27 -15.54 17.21
N VAL A 6 9.07 -16.50 16.76
CA VAL A 6 9.71 -16.46 15.45
C VAL A 6 8.85 -17.24 14.47
N PHE A 7 8.29 -16.55 13.48
CA PHE A 7 7.56 -17.20 12.41
C PHE A 7 8.54 -17.84 11.42
N PRO A 8 8.34 -19.10 11.01
CA PRO A 8 9.12 -19.66 9.92
C PRO A 8 8.83 -18.88 8.62
N PRO A 9 9.75 -18.95 7.63
CA PRO A 9 9.50 -18.41 6.31
C PRO A 9 8.13 -18.84 5.76
N HIS A 10 7.49 -17.91 5.06
CA HIS A 10 6.20 -18.08 4.43
C HIS A 10 6.32 -17.96 2.93
N ARG A 11 5.55 -18.78 2.21
CA ARG A 11 5.47 -18.68 0.77
C ARG A 11 4.78 -17.38 0.38
N SER A 12 5.48 -16.53 -0.36
CA SER A 12 5.01 -15.23 -0.81
C SER A 12 5.19 -15.13 -2.33
N ARG A 13 4.25 -14.43 -2.96
CA ARG A 13 4.21 -14.24 -4.42
C ARG A 13 4.84 -12.90 -4.80
N PHE A 14 5.68 -12.91 -5.81
CA PHE A 14 6.26 -11.74 -6.46
C PHE A 14 5.94 -11.82 -7.95
N ILE A 15 5.40 -10.73 -8.49
CA ILE A 15 4.81 -10.74 -9.84
C ILE A 15 5.62 -9.83 -10.76
N SER A 16 5.88 -10.30 -11.97
CA SER A 16 6.37 -9.49 -13.08
C SER A 16 5.41 -9.60 -14.26
N PHE A 17 5.14 -8.48 -14.93
CA PHE A 17 4.24 -8.41 -16.08
C PHE A 17 5.02 -8.14 -17.37
N TYR A 18 4.54 -8.70 -18.47
CA TYR A 18 5.17 -8.64 -19.78
C TYR A 18 4.13 -8.51 -20.89
N GLU A 19 4.48 -7.70 -21.89
CA GLU A 19 3.84 -7.73 -23.20
C GLU A 19 4.12 -9.07 -23.89
N LYS A 20 3.17 -9.61 -24.66
CA LYS A 20 3.32 -10.92 -25.32
C LYS A 20 4.50 -11.02 -26.28
N THR A 21 5.02 -9.88 -26.75
CA THR A 21 6.16 -9.79 -27.66
C THR A 21 7.51 -9.76 -26.94
N ASP A 22 7.53 -9.75 -25.61
CA ASP A 22 8.75 -9.67 -24.82
C ASP A 22 9.62 -10.92 -24.97
N THR A 23 10.87 -10.72 -25.40
CA THR A 23 11.83 -11.80 -25.66
C THR A 23 12.26 -12.60 -24.43
N ARG A 24 11.97 -12.10 -23.22
CA ARG A 24 12.24 -12.80 -21.95
C ARG A 24 11.26 -13.93 -21.68
N ILE A 25 10.09 -13.91 -22.34
CA ILE A 25 9.06 -14.94 -22.17
C ILE A 25 9.54 -16.25 -22.83
N PRO A 26 9.46 -17.40 -22.15
CA PRO A 26 9.80 -18.69 -22.75
C PRO A 26 8.87 -19.01 -23.92
N ALA A 27 9.43 -19.21 -25.12
CA ALA A 27 8.64 -19.55 -26.32
C ALA A 27 7.74 -20.80 -26.14
N ARG A 28 8.10 -21.69 -25.21
CA ARG A 28 7.32 -22.88 -24.85
C ARG A 28 5.97 -22.55 -24.20
N LEU A 29 5.81 -21.38 -23.60
CA LEU A 29 4.53 -20.93 -23.03
C LEU A 29 3.45 -20.89 -24.12
N PHE A 30 3.77 -20.29 -25.27
CA PHE A 30 2.84 -20.12 -26.39
C PHE A 30 2.64 -21.39 -27.23
N ALA A 31 3.62 -22.29 -27.24
CA ALA A 31 3.58 -23.51 -28.05
C ALA A 31 2.85 -24.68 -27.36
N ARG A 32 2.24 -24.45 -26.20
CA ARG A 32 1.72 -25.53 -25.35
C ARG A 32 0.38 -26.06 -25.87
N VAL A 33 0.25 -27.39 -25.87
CA VAL A 33 -1.03 -28.05 -26.13
C VAL A 33 -1.91 -27.89 -24.89
N ILE A 34 -3.05 -27.21 -25.07
CA ILE A 34 -4.02 -26.95 -24.00
C ILE A 34 -4.95 -28.16 -23.88
N THR A 35 -4.98 -28.77 -22.69
CA THR A 35 -5.92 -29.83 -22.34
C THR A 35 -6.70 -29.43 -21.10
N LYS A 36 -8.03 -29.61 -21.13
CA LYS A 36 -8.88 -29.38 -19.96
C LYS A 36 -8.40 -30.27 -18.79
N PRO A 37 -8.07 -29.70 -17.63
CA PRO A 37 -7.65 -30.49 -16.48
C PRO A 37 -8.82 -31.25 -15.86
N ASP A 38 -8.52 -32.43 -15.32
CA ASP A 38 -9.42 -33.11 -14.39
C ASP A 38 -9.17 -32.59 -12.98
N VAL A 39 -10.18 -31.93 -12.41
CA VAL A 39 -10.13 -31.34 -11.07
C VAL A 39 -10.97 -32.12 -10.05
N SER A 40 -11.53 -33.28 -10.43
CA SER A 40 -12.44 -34.07 -9.58
C SER A 40 -11.78 -34.61 -8.30
N ALA A 41 -10.46 -34.79 -8.33
CA ALA A 41 -9.67 -35.26 -7.19
C ALA A 41 -9.22 -34.14 -6.24
N ILE A 42 -9.45 -32.87 -6.57
CA ILE A 42 -9.01 -31.74 -5.76
C ILE A 42 -10.10 -31.40 -4.71
N PRO A 43 -9.75 -31.23 -3.43
CA PRO A 43 -10.72 -30.87 -2.39
C PRO A 43 -11.48 -29.57 -2.71
N TYR A 44 -12.79 -29.60 -2.56
CA TYR A 44 -13.68 -28.44 -2.69
C TYR A 44 -13.68 -27.61 -1.39
N PRO A 45 -13.83 -26.27 -1.43
CA PRO A 45 -14.06 -25.41 -2.60
C PRO A 45 -12.81 -25.06 -3.41
N LEU A 46 -12.96 -25.06 -4.73
CA LEU A 46 -12.02 -24.41 -5.65
C LEU A 46 -12.41 -22.95 -5.86
N PRO A 47 -11.46 -22.03 -6.04
CA PRO A 47 -11.76 -20.60 -6.26
C PRO A 47 -12.52 -20.31 -7.55
N SER A 48 -12.49 -21.21 -8.53
CA SER A 48 -13.20 -21.09 -9.81
C SER A 48 -14.09 -22.30 -10.06
N ALA A 49 -15.09 -22.13 -10.94
CA ALA A 49 -15.97 -23.22 -11.33
C ALA A 49 -15.16 -24.34 -12.02
N PRO A 50 -15.37 -25.63 -11.69
CA PRO A 50 -14.62 -26.72 -12.29
C PRO A 50 -14.58 -26.71 -13.82
N ASP A 51 -15.70 -26.33 -14.46
CA ASP A 51 -15.80 -26.27 -15.92
C ASP A 51 -15.10 -25.09 -16.56
N SER A 52 -14.68 -24.07 -15.79
CA SER A 52 -13.98 -22.91 -16.33
C SER A 52 -12.48 -23.14 -16.45
N TYR A 53 -11.90 -24.14 -15.79
CA TYR A 53 -10.50 -24.50 -15.96
C TYR A 53 -10.27 -25.10 -17.34
N VAL A 54 -9.36 -24.49 -18.10
CA VAL A 54 -9.09 -24.86 -19.51
C VAL A 54 -7.66 -25.34 -19.73
N CYS A 55 -6.71 -24.95 -18.88
CA CYS A 55 -5.33 -25.41 -18.93
C CYS A 55 -4.78 -25.67 -17.52
N SER A 56 -3.69 -26.42 -17.44
CA SER A 56 -3.02 -26.70 -16.17
C SER A 56 -1.51 -26.83 -16.35
N ALA A 57 -0.71 -26.65 -15.31
CA ALA A 57 0.73 -26.95 -15.32
C ALA A 57 1.14 -27.63 -14.02
N GLU A 58 1.93 -28.70 -14.13
CA GLU A 58 2.50 -29.38 -12.96
C GLU A 58 3.78 -28.67 -12.52
N GLY A 59 3.82 -28.24 -11.27
CA GLY A 59 5.03 -27.77 -10.60
C GLY A 59 5.70 -28.90 -9.81
N ASN A 60 6.61 -28.53 -8.91
CA ASN A 60 7.27 -29.50 -8.02
C ASN A 60 6.33 -29.99 -6.91
N ASP A 61 6.67 -31.12 -6.30
CA ASP A 61 6.04 -31.63 -5.07
C ASP A 61 4.50 -31.70 -5.12
N GLY A 62 3.97 -32.14 -6.27
CA GLY A 62 2.52 -32.28 -6.47
C GLY A 62 1.77 -30.96 -6.63
N VAL A 63 2.48 -29.83 -6.79
CA VAL A 63 1.86 -28.55 -7.14
C VAL A 63 1.20 -28.65 -8.51
N LEU A 64 -0.04 -28.17 -8.59
CA LEU A 64 -0.81 -28.07 -9.81
C LEU A 64 -1.34 -26.65 -9.98
N TRP A 65 -0.95 -26.01 -11.07
CA TRP A 65 -1.49 -24.74 -11.52
C TRP A 65 -2.67 -24.99 -12.45
N LEU A 66 -3.75 -24.24 -12.30
CA LEU A 66 -5.01 -24.39 -13.01
C LEU A 66 -5.48 -23.04 -13.55
N GLY A 67 -5.47 -22.88 -14.86
CA GLY A 67 -5.87 -21.67 -15.55
C GLY A 67 -7.34 -21.70 -15.93
N SER A 68 -8.09 -20.70 -15.48
CA SER A 68 -9.49 -20.49 -15.83
C SER A 68 -9.62 -19.55 -17.03
N ALA A 69 -10.55 -19.87 -17.95
CA ALA A 69 -10.85 -19.03 -19.10
C ALA A 69 -11.57 -17.72 -18.75
N VAL A 70 -12.03 -17.55 -17.50
CA VAL A 70 -12.85 -16.38 -17.10
C VAL A 70 -12.47 -15.75 -15.76
N SER A 71 -11.77 -16.47 -14.89
CA SER A 71 -11.61 -16.07 -13.49
C SER A 71 -10.17 -16.08 -12.99
N GLY A 72 -9.16 -16.33 -13.81
CA GLY A 72 -7.76 -16.25 -13.41
C GLY A 72 -7.16 -17.61 -13.09
N LEU A 73 -6.31 -17.68 -12.08
CA LEU A 73 -5.43 -18.82 -11.84
C LEU A 73 -5.62 -19.38 -10.43
N THR A 74 -5.59 -20.69 -10.31
CA THR A 74 -5.53 -21.41 -9.03
C THR A 74 -4.23 -22.18 -8.93
N ARG A 75 -3.57 -22.12 -7.76
CA ARG A 75 -2.51 -23.04 -7.37
C ARG A 75 -3.08 -24.02 -6.36
N TYR A 76 -2.94 -25.30 -6.63
CA TYR A 76 -3.20 -26.38 -5.67
C TYR A 76 -1.87 -27.02 -5.27
N ALA A 77 -1.59 -27.12 -3.98
CA ALA A 77 -0.34 -27.61 -3.42
C ALA A 77 -0.62 -28.44 -2.16
N PRO A 78 -0.98 -29.73 -2.29
CA PRO A 78 -1.48 -30.55 -1.18
C PRO A 78 -0.49 -30.75 -0.03
N ASN A 79 0.81 -30.60 -0.32
CA ASN A 79 1.89 -30.85 0.62
C ASN A 79 2.33 -29.60 1.39
N GLU A 80 1.69 -28.45 1.16
CA GLU A 80 1.98 -27.23 1.93
C GLU A 80 1.59 -27.40 3.41
N ALA A 81 2.47 -26.94 4.29
CA ALA A 81 2.27 -27.09 5.74
C ALA A 81 1.09 -26.23 6.26
N ARG A 82 0.82 -25.11 5.60
CA ARG A 82 -0.26 -24.18 5.95
C ARG A 82 -1.45 -24.40 5.05
N ARG A 83 -2.63 -24.51 5.65
CA ARG A 83 -3.88 -24.73 4.93
C ARG A 83 -4.15 -23.63 3.89
N GLU A 84 -3.76 -22.40 4.21
CA GLU A 84 -3.92 -21.22 3.36
C GLU A 84 -3.03 -21.26 2.10
N ASP A 85 -1.95 -22.03 2.13
CA ASP A 85 -1.03 -22.20 0.99
C ASP A 85 -1.38 -23.42 0.12
N VAL A 86 -2.28 -24.29 0.60
CA VAL A 86 -2.73 -25.48 -0.14
C VAL A 86 -3.57 -25.10 -1.36
N ILE A 87 -4.42 -24.09 -1.25
CA ILE A 87 -5.19 -23.55 -2.38
C ILE A 87 -5.04 -22.04 -2.40
N GLN A 88 -4.43 -21.52 -3.45
CA GLN A 88 -4.22 -20.08 -3.64
C GLN A 88 -4.87 -19.61 -4.94
N TYR A 89 -5.40 -18.39 -4.92
CA TYR A 89 -6.07 -17.76 -6.04
C TYR A 89 -5.34 -16.50 -6.48
N PHE A 90 -5.28 -16.29 -7.79
CA PHE A 90 -4.58 -15.21 -8.45
C PHE A 90 -5.48 -14.61 -9.52
N SER A 91 -5.68 -13.30 -9.48
CA SER A 91 -6.56 -12.57 -10.38
C SER A 91 -5.94 -11.26 -10.84
N ALA A 92 -6.42 -10.77 -11.97
CA ALA A 92 -6.18 -9.40 -12.36
C ALA A 92 -6.93 -8.42 -11.43
N GLU A 93 -6.43 -7.21 -11.24
CA GLU A 93 -5.19 -6.66 -11.83
C GLU A 93 -3.97 -6.82 -10.91
N ARG A 94 -4.09 -7.61 -9.84
CA ARG A 94 -3.04 -7.75 -8.83
C ARG A 94 -1.94 -8.75 -9.20
N ASP A 95 -2.35 -9.92 -9.68
CA ASP A 95 -1.45 -11.05 -9.89
C ASP A 95 -1.32 -11.43 -11.38
N LEU A 96 -2.25 -10.95 -12.22
CA LEU A 96 -2.36 -11.27 -13.66
C LEU A 96 -2.68 -9.99 -14.45
N VAL A 97 -2.33 -9.98 -15.74
CA VAL A 97 -2.70 -8.88 -16.66
C VAL A 97 -4.21 -8.86 -16.91
N ASP A 98 -4.81 -10.04 -17.13
CA ASP A 98 -6.27 -10.21 -17.17
C ASP A 98 -6.68 -11.60 -16.62
N ASN A 99 -7.98 -11.80 -16.39
CA ASN A 99 -8.51 -13.03 -15.78
C ASN A 99 -8.73 -14.21 -16.75
N LYS A 100 -8.45 -14.08 -18.05
CA LYS A 100 -8.69 -15.13 -19.04
C LYS A 100 -7.40 -15.86 -19.38
N VAL A 101 -7.09 -16.88 -18.58
CA VAL A 101 -5.86 -17.65 -18.74
C VAL A 101 -5.93 -18.53 -20.00
N ARG A 102 -4.91 -18.41 -20.85
CA ARG A 102 -4.77 -19.13 -22.13
C ARG A 102 -3.80 -20.29 -22.01
N SER A 103 -2.63 -20.05 -21.43
CA SER A 103 -1.59 -21.06 -21.28
C SER A 103 -0.83 -20.86 -19.98
N LEU A 104 -0.22 -21.94 -19.51
CA LEU A 104 0.61 -21.96 -18.32
C LEU A 104 1.94 -22.63 -18.65
N TRP A 105 3.02 -22.23 -17.99
CA TRP A 105 4.27 -22.96 -17.99
C TRP A 105 4.87 -22.91 -16.59
N ALA A 106 4.85 -24.05 -15.90
CA ALA A 106 5.46 -24.16 -14.59
C ALA A 106 6.99 -24.08 -14.71
N ASP A 107 7.59 -23.40 -13.75
CA ASP A 107 9.03 -23.18 -13.64
C ASP A 107 9.45 -23.50 -12.20
N GLY A 108 9.53 -24.79 -11.90
CA GLY A 108 9.66 -25.29 -10.53
C GLY A 108 8.43 -24.97 -9.68
N ASP A 109 8.61 -24.11 -8.67
CA ASP A 109 7.53 -23.60 -7.81
C ASP A 109 6.86 -22.35 -8.39
N ASN A 110 7.45 -21.76 -9.43
CA ASN A 110 6.98 -20.54 -10.10
C ASN A 110 6.10 -20.90 -11.31
N VAL A 111 5.47 -19.90 -11.91
CA VAL A 111 4.68 -20.11 -13.13
C VAL A 111 4.69 -18.90 -14.05
N TRP A 112 4.85 -19.17 -15.34
CA TRP A 112 4.50 -18.24 -16.41
C TRP A 112 3.04 -18.44 -16.79
N VAL A 113 2.31 -17.34 -16.90
CA VAL A 113 0.87 -17.32 -17.15
C VAL A 113 0.61 -16.45 -18.36
N GLU A 114 0.18 -17.06 -19.45
CA GLU A 114 -0.36 -16.32 -20.59
C GLU A 114 -1.84 -16.06 -20.34
N THR A 115 -2.25 -14.80 -20.41
CA THR A 115 -3.64 -14.35 -20.37
C THR A 115 -4.06 -13.84 -21.75
N GLU A 116 -5.28 -13.31 -21.94
CA GLU A 116 -5.69 -12.79 -23.25
C GLU A 116 -4.88 -11.55 -23.65
N GLU A 117 -4.64 -10.65 -22.71
CA GLU A 117 -4.03 -9.33 -22.89
C GLU A 117 -2.52 -9.32 -22.65
N GLY A 118 -1.95 -10.27 -21.89
CA GLY A 118 -0.52 -10.23 -21.58
C GLY A 118 0.03 -11.51 -20.96
N VAL A 119 1.20 -11.38 -20.33
CA VAL A 119 1.87 -12.47 -19.62
C VAL A 119 2.29 -12.00 -18.23
N ALA A 120 2.06 -12.85 -17.23
CA ALA A 120 2.60 -12.68 -15.88
C ALA A 120 3.60 -13.81 -15.56
N TYR A 121 4.68 -13.48 -14.85
CA TYR A 121 5.54 -14.44 -14.17
C TYR A 121 5.33 -14.31 -12.67
N ILE A 122 4.91 -15.40 -12.04
CA ILE A 122 4.62 -15.48 -10.61
C ILE A 122 5.74 -16.27 -9.94
N GLU A 123 6.58 -15.58 -9.18
CA GLU A 123 7.60 -16.20 -8.36
C GLU A 123 7.05 -16.52 -6.97
N MET A 124 7.18 -17.77 -6.53
CA MET A 124 6.72 -18.26 -5.24
C MET A 124 7.90 -18.49 -4.29
N LYS A 125 8.28 -17.48 -3.51
CA LYS A 125 9.48 -17.48 -2.66
C LYS A 125 9.12 -17.73 -1.20
N GLN A 126 9.92 -18.54 -0.50
CA GLN A 126 9.87 -18.62 0.96
C GLN A 126 10.63 -17.42 1.53
N ILE A 127 9.93 -16.52 2.23
CA ILE A 127 10.53 -15.33 2.85
C ILE A 127 10.12 -15.23 4.32
N THR A 128 11.00 -14.71 5.15
CA THR A 128 10.72 -14.37 6.55
C THR A 128 9.73 -13.20 6.64
N MET A 129 9.11 -13.03 7.81
CA MET A 129 8.27 -11.86 8.08
C MET A 129 9.06 -10.55 8.06
N GLU A 130 10.35 -10.61 8.39
CA GLU A 130 11.26 -9.46 8.34
C GLU A 130 11.53 -9.04 6.89
N GLU A 131 11.89 -9.97 6.01
CA GLU A 131 12.05 -9.69 4.57
C GLU A 131 10.75 -9.15 3.96
N LYS A 132 9.60 -9.72 4.34
CA LYS A 132 8.29 -9.24 3.88
C LYS A 132 8.00 -7.82 4.37
N ALA A 133 8.27 -7.53 5.64
CA ALA A 133 8.12 -6.19 6.20
C ALA A 133 9.04 -5.19 5.47
N ALA A 134 10.28 -5.56 5.19
CA ALA A 134 11.22 -4.71 4.46
C ALA A 134 10.71 -4.35 3.05
N VAL A 135 10.15 -5.32 2.31
CA VAL A 135 9.53 -5.07 1.00
C VAL A 135 8.36 -4.10 1.12
N LEU A 136 7.43 -4.33 2.06
CA LEU A 136 6.26 -3.46 2.25
C LEU A 136 6.64 -2.05 2.72
N THR A 137 7.63 -1.92 3.61
CA THR A 137 8.15 -0.62 4.05
C THR A 137 8.79 0.13 2.87
N GLN A 138 9.57 -0.57 2.03
CA GLN A 138 10.19 0.06 0.86
C GLN A 138 9.14 0.54 -0.15
N GLU A 139 8.10 -0.26 -0.42
CA GLU A 139 6.96 0.14 -1.24
C GLU A 139 6.23 1.35 -0.63
N THR A 140 6.01 1.36 0.69
CA THR A 140 5.36 2.48 1.39
C THR A 140 6.15 3.78 1.24
N VAL A 141 7.46 3.73 1.49
CA VAL A 141 8.32 4.93 1.37
C VAL A 141 8.42 5.42 -0.08
N MET A 142 8.42 4.51 -1.06
CA MET A 142 8.56 4.86 -2.48
C MET A 142 7.25 5.38 -3.08
N ALA A 143 6.16 4.65 -2.89
CA ALA A 143 4.92 4.86 -3.63
C ALA A 143 3.87 5.63 -2.82
N VAL A 144 3.85 5.44 -1.50
CA VAL A 144 2.75 5.92 -0.64
C VAL A 144 3.09 7.23 0.09
N ASP A 145 4.34 7.43 0.55
CA ASP A 145 4.77 8.65 1.25
C ASP A 145 4.44 9.91 0.43
N ARG A 146 3.59 10.76 0.99
CA ARG A 146 3.17 12.07 0.50
C ARG A 146 3.49 13.12 1.54
N HIS A 147 4.54 13.90 1.33
CA HIS A 147 5.00 14.90 2.30
C HIS A 147 5.22 14.35 3.72
N GLY A 148 5.60 13.07 3.84
CA GLY A 148 5.78 12.37 5.12
C GLY A 148 4.54 11.66 5.64
N MET A 149 3.39 11.78 4.95
CA MET A 149 2.15 11.07 5.28
C MET A 149 2.03 9.76 4.50
N VAL A 150 1.51 8.72 5.15
CA VAL A 150 1.07 7.48 4.51
C VAL A 150 -0.35 7.71 3.99
N SER A 151 -0.46 8.08 2.71
CA SER A 151 -1.73 8.42 2.06
C SER A 151 -2.20 7.33 1.10
N GLN A 152 -3.52 7.26 0.84
CA GLN A 152 -3.98 6.49 -0.33
C GLN A 152 -3.41 7.08 -1.62
N ARG A 153 -2.98 6.22 -2.53
CA ARG A 153 -2.32 6.64 -3.76
C ARG A 153 -2.76 5.83 -4.97
N GLU A 154 -3.04 6.54 -6.06
CA GLU A 154 -3.30 5.98 -7.37
C GLU A 154 -2.01 5.90 -8.20
N LEU A 155 -1.98 5.01 -9.18
CA LEU A 155 -0.92 4.89 -10.18
C LEU A 155 -1.42 5.43 -11.51
N GLU A 156 -0.56 6.13 -12.25
CA GLU A 156 -0.84 6.58 -13.62
C GLU A 156 -0.84 5.40 -14.61
N ARG A 157 -0.09 4.33 -14.29
CA ARG A 157 -0.01 3.09 -15.06
C ARG A 157 -0.17 1.90 -14.13
N ASP A 158 -1.07 1.00 -14.49
CA ASP A 158 -1.29 -0.23 -13.74
C ASP A 158 0.02 -1.00 -13.59
N ASN A 159 0.22 -1.57 -12.41
CA ASN A 159 1.39 -2.40 -12.07
C ASN A 159 2.77 -1.70 -12.12
N ASP A 160 2.82 -0.37 -12.25
CA ASP A 160 4.06 0.41 -12.16
C ASP A 160 4.04 1.33 -10.92
N ILE A 161 4.60 0.85 -9.81
CA ILE A 161 4.64 1.62 -8.55
C ILE A 161 5.45 2.92 -8.64
N THR A 162 6.29 3.07 -9.67
CA THR A 162 7.05 4.29 -9.92
C THR A 162 6.22 5.35 -10.65
N SER A 163 5.06 4.96 -11.20
CA SER A 163 4.11 5.82 -11.89
C SER A 163 3.08 6.47 -10.96
N ARG A 164 3.38 6.58 -9.66
CA ARG A 164 2.45 7.17 -8.70
C ARG A 164 1.97 8.56 -9.14
N VAL A 165 0.66 8.80 -9.03
CA VAL A 165 0.09 10.13 -9.24
C VAL A 165 0.69 11.07 -8.18
N PRO A 166 1.15 12.28 -8.55
CA PRO A 166 1.90 13.14 -7.62
C PRO A 166 1.06 13.65 -6.44
N TYR A 167 -0.26 13.61 -6.55
CA TYR A 167 -1.23 13.97 -5.51
C TYR A 167 -1.98 12.73 -5.01
N GLY A 168 -2.63 12.85 -3.86
CA GLY A 168 -3.41 11.77 -3.25
C GLY A 168 -3.93 12.24 -1.89
N HIS A 169 -5.15 11.86 -1.56
CA HIS A 169 -5.78 12.21 -0.29
C HIS A 169 -6.60 11.02 0.19
N SER A 170 -6.51 10.72 1.47
CA SER A 170 -7.46 9.87 2.17
C SER A 170 -8.04 10.59 3.37
N ASP A 171 -9.25 10.18 3.74
CA ASP A 171 -9.88 10.54 5.01
C ASP A 171 -9.04 10.15 6.23
N ASN A 172 -8.14 9.19 6.05
CA ASN A 172 -7.37 8.58 7.13
C ASN A 172 -5.86 8.81 7.04
N ASP A 173 -5.41 9.80 6.26
CA ASP A 173 -3.97 10.08 6.09
C ASP A 173 -3.26 10.26 7.44
N GLY A 174 -3.80 11.09 8.33
CA GLY A 174 -3.20 11.36 9.63
C GLY A 174 -3.12 10.13 10.53
N GLY A 175 -4.18 9.34 10.62
CA GLY A 175 -4.28 8.11 11.40
C GLY A 175 -3.34 7.03 10.88
N PHE A 176 -3.37 6.74 9.58
CA PHE A 176 -2.45 5.78 8.95
C PHE A 176 -0.99 6.20 9.14
N THR A 177 -0.70 7.50 9.04
CA THR A 177 0.65 8.04 9.27
C THR A 177 1.09 7.87 10.72
N ALA A 178 0.20 8.15 11.68
CA ALA A 178 0.48 7.98 13.10
C ALA A 178 0.74 6.52 13.46
N GLU A 179 -0.07 5.59 12.95
CA GLU A 179 0.11 4.14 13.16
C GLU A 179 1.38 3.62 12.50
N TYR A 180 1.69 4.08 11.28
CA TYR A 180 2.96 3.78 10.61
C TYR A 180 4.16 4.30 11.40
N ALA A 181 4.08 5.51 11.96
CA ALA A 181 5.13 6.07 12.81
C ALA A 181 5.38 5.20 14.03
N ILE A 182 4.32 4.73 14.72
CA ILE A 182 4.43 3.78 15.84
C ILE A 182 5.13 2.50 15.40
N GLY A 183 4.73 1.94 14.25
CA GLY A 183 5.36 0.74 13.68
C GLY A 183 6.85 0.92 13.43
N GLU A 184 7.27 2.04 12.83
CA GLU A 184 8.68 2.34 12.58
C GLU A 184 9.46 2.66 13.87
N MET A 185 8.82 3.22 14.91
CA MET A 185 9.42 3.38 16.24
C MET A 185 9.71 2.02 16.89
N MET A 186 8.75 1.09 16.83
CA MET A 186 8.94 -0.29 17.30
C MET A 186 10.04 -1.00 16.48
N ARG A 187 10.05 -0.81 15.15
CA ARG A 187 11.10 -1.32 14.28
C ARG A 187 12.47 -0.78 14.68
N TYR A 188 12.59 0.51 14.96
CA TYR A 188 13.84 1.12 15.43
C TYR A 188 14.33 0.49 16.72
N ASP A 189 13.47 0.31 17.73
CA ASP A 189 13.84 -0.34 18.98
C ASP A 189 14.41 -1.75 18.77
N VAL A 190 13.74 -2.57 17.94
CA VAL A 190 14.21 -3.92 17.61
C VAL A 190 15.57 -3.87 16.89
N MET A 191 15.67 -3.09 15.81
CA MET A 191 16.90 -3.00 15.02
C MET A 191 18.08 -2.46 15.84
N ALA A 192 17.84 -1.46 16.68
CA ALA A 192 18.87 -0.90 17.55
C ALA A 192 19.35 -1.90 18.61
N ARG A 193 18.46 -2.74 19.15
CA ARG A 193 18.80 -3.79 20.13
C ARG A 193 19.55 -4.96 19.48
N GLU A 194 19.19 -5.34 18.27
CA GLU A 194 19.72 -6.54 17.59
C GLU A 194 20.98 -6.26 16.76
N HIS A 195 21.04 -5.10 16.10
CA HIS A 195 22.12 -4.73 15.17
C HIS A 195 22.94 -3.51 15.64
N GLY A 196 22.50 -2.82 16.69
CA GLY A 196 23.11 -1.60 17.21
C GLY A 196 22.44 -0.34 16.67
N ALA A 197 22.38 0.72 17.49
CA ALA A 197 21.68 1.96 17.14
C ALA A 197 22.27 2.69 15.91
N ASP A 198 23.53 2.43 15.58
CA ASP A 198 24.23 2.99 14.42
C ASP A 198 24.18 2.09 13.17
N SER A 199 23.46 0.96 13.20
CA SER A 199 23.26 0.12 12.01
C SER A 199 22.45 0.87 10.95
N GLU A 200 22.61 0.48 9.69
CA GLU A 200 21.87 1.13 8.59
C GLU A 200 20.36 0.87 8.70
N GLU A 201 19.95 -0.29 9.20
CA GLU A 201 18.57 -0.67 9.46
C GLU A 201 17.96 0.18 10.57
N ALA A 202 18.68 0.39 11.67
CA ALA A 202 18.24 1.24 12.78
C ALA A 202 18.14 2.72 12.34
N LYS A 203 19.14 3.23 11.61
CA LYS A 203 19.08 4.60 11.06
C LYS A 203 17.91 4.78 10.10
N ALA A 204 17.66 3.81 9.23
CA ALA A 204 16.54 3.84 8.29
C ALA A 204 15.19 3.85 9.05
N ALA A 205 15.03 2.98 10.05
CA ALA A 205 13.82 2.94 10.89
C ALA A 205 13.60 4.26 11.62
N ARG A 206 14.64 4.80 12.25
CA ARG A 206 14.57 6.10 12.93
C ARG A 206 14.20 7.23 11.98
N LYS A 207 14.78 7.25 10.77
CA LYS A 207 14.47 8.26 9.75
C LYS A 207 13.00 8.22 9.36
N ASN A 208 12.48 7.03 9.06
CA ASN A 208 11.08 6.84 8.69
C ASN A 208 10.13 7.21 9.85
N ALA A 209 10.41 6.71 11.06
CA ALA A 209 9.64 7.01 12.27
C ALA A 209 9.59 8.52 12.54
N THR A 210 10.74 9.20 12.46
CA THR A 210 10.83 10.64 12.70
C THR A 210 10.01 11.41 11.67
N ARG A 211 10.17 11.10 10.38
CA ARG A 211 9.45 11.79 9.30
C ARG A 211 7.94 11.61 9.42
N ALA A 212 7.47 10.38 9.64
CA ALA A 212 6.04 10.09 9.78
C ALA A 212 5.45 10.72 11.05
N PHE A 213 6.17 10.66 12.17
CA PHE A 213 5.73 11.28 13.41
C PHE A 213 5.68 12.81 13.30
N GLU A 214 6.66 13.43 12.66
CA GLU A 214 6.63 14.88 12.38
C GLU A 214 5.47 15.26 11.47
N ALA A 215 5.11 14.42 10.49
CA ALA A 215 3.95 14.65 9.64
C ALA A 215 2.62 14.54 10.41
N ALA A 216 2.48 13.55 11.30
CA ALA A 216 1.32 13.45 12.19
C ALA A 216 1.25 14.63 13.17
N LEU A 217 2.38 15.04 13.76
CA LEU A 217 2.45 16.23 14.62
C LEU A 217 2.09 17.50 13.86
N LEU A 218 2.56 17.65 12.61
CA LEU A 218 2.31 18.82 11.77
C LEU A 218 0.80 19.07 11.62
N LEU A 219 -0.01 18.01 11.47
CA LEU A 219 -1.47 18.11 11.36
C LEU A 219 -2.13 18.75 12.59
N MET A 220 -1.52 18.69 13.78
CA MET A 220 -2.00 19.37 14.99
C MET A 220 -1.74 20.88 14.98
N TYR A 221 -0.78 21.34 14.18
CA TYR A 221 -0.38 22.75 14.11
C TYR A 221 -0.87 23.45 12.83
N LEU A 222 -1.04 22.69 11.74
CA LEU A 222 -1.45 23.23 10.44
C LEU A 222 -2.69 24.10 10.47
N PRO A 223 -3.76 23.76 11.22
CA PRO A 223 -4.96 24.59 11.33
C PRO A 223 -4.69 26.00 11.83
N GLY A 224 -3.56 26.25 12.50
CA GLY A 224 -3.16 27.57 12.97
C GLY A 224 -4.04 28.12 14.09
N ARG A 225 -4.78 27.26 14.79
CA ARG A 225 -5.74 27.65 15.82
C ARG A 225 -5.14 27.79 17.22
N GLY A 226 -3.99 27.16 17.47
CA GLY A 226 -3.34 27.14 18.78
C GLY A 226 -4.12 26.41 19.88
N ASP A 227 -5.19 25.68 19.53
CA ASP A 227 -6.09 24.98 20.45
C ASP A 227 -5.94 23.44 20.40
N GLY A 228 -4.99 22.93 19.61
CA GLY A 228 -4.73 21.50 19.47
C GLY A 228 -5.71 20.77 18.54
N PHE A 229 -6.52 21.48 17.76
CA PHE A 229 -7.32 20.85 16.70
C PHE A 229 -6.40 20.15 15.68
N VAL A 230 -6.66 18.86 15.45
CA VAL A 230 -5.90 18.00 14.54
C VAL A 230 -6.57 18.00 13.18
N ALA A 231 -5.88 18.44 12.12
CA ALA A 231 -6.33 18.23 10.75
C ALA A 231 -6.23 16.74 10.38
N ARG A 232 -7.08 16.25 9.46
CA ARG A 232 -6.97 14.86 8.96
C ARG A 232 -5.83 14.67 7.98
N SER A 233 -5.65 15.67 7.13
CA SER A 233 -4.72 15.68 6.01
C SER A 233 -4.52 17.12 5.59
N TYR A 234 -3.54 17.34 4.72
CA TYR A 234 -3.38 18.60 4.01
C TYR A 234 -2.97 18.39 2.57
N MET A 235 -3.24 19.39 1.76
CA MET A 235 -2.86 19.50 0.36
C MET A 235 -2.19 20.84 0.12
N THR A 236 -1.27 20.84 -0.84
CA THR A 236 -0.59 22.03 -1.34
C THR A 236 -1.35 22.62 -2.53
N THR A 237 -0.93 23.79 -3.01
CA THR A 237 -1.49 24.43 -4.23
C THR A 237 -1.25 23.63 -5.51
N ALA A 238 -0.35 22.63 -5.49
CA ALA A 238 -0.08 21.74 -6.60
C ALA A 238 -1.05 20.54 -6.68
N GLU A 239 -1.91 20.35 -5.67
CA GLU A 239 -2.77 19.19 -5.54
C GLU A 239 -4.26 19.60 -5.66
N PRO A 240 -5.12 18.77 -6.28
CA PRO A 240 -6.54 19.03 -6.30
C PRO A 240 -7.15 18.86 -4.91
N VAL A 241 -8.12 19.72 -4.58
CA VAL A 241 -8.95 19.56 -3.38
C VAL A 241 -10.17 18.71 -3.74
N PRO A 242 -10.36 17.51 -3.13
CA PRO A 242 -11.50 16.66 -3.44
C PRO A 242 -12.80 17.20 -2.82
N ASP A 243 -13.94 16.80 -3.40
CA ASP A 243 -15.26 17.10 -2.83
C ASP A 243 -15.69 16.02 -1.81
N ASP A 244 -14.90 15.94 -0.74
CA ASP A 244 -15.06 14.92 0.30
C ASP A 244 -14.72 15.47 1.69
N GLY A 245 -15.72 16.04 2.36
CA GLY A 245 -15.55 16.57 3.72
C GLY A 245 -15.35 18.08 3.78
N LEU A 246 -14.75 18.56 4.87
CA LEU A 246 -14.54 19.99 5.14
C LEU A 246 -13.10 20.39 4.91
N PHE A 247 -12.85 21.22 3.90
CA PHE A 247 -11.52 21.75 3.60
C PHE A 247 -11.42 23.22 3.94
N TYR A 248 -10.24 23.64 4.38
CA TYR A 248 -9.95 25.00 4.81
C TYR A 248 -8.67 25.48 4.14
N LYS A 249 -8.77 26.48 3.27
CA LYS A 249 -7.62 27.12 2.60
C LYS A 249 -7.02 28.16 3.53
N LYS A 250 -5.73 28.05 3.82
CA LYS A 250 -4.99 29.06 4.58
C LYS A 250 -4.59 30.23 3.69
N GLU A 251 -4.68 31.43 4.24
CA GLU A 251 -4.20 32.66 3.61
C GLU A 251 -4.06 33.77 4.66
N ASN A 252 -2.88 34.38 4.77
CA ASN A 252 -2.63 35.58 5.59
C ASN A 252 -3.08 35.43 7.05
N GLY A 253 -2.79 34.29 7.68
CA GLY A 253 -3.16 33.99 9.07
C GLY A 253 -4.65 33.71 9.30
N LYS A 254 -5.41 33.47 8.22
CA LYS A 254 -6.81 33.05 8.27
C LYS A 254 -6.97 31.71 7.54
N ALA A 255 -8.07 31.02 7.81
CA ALA A 255 -8.48 29.86 7.03
C ALA A 255 -9.93 29.99 6.57
N THR A 256 -10.17 29.78 5.27
CA THR A 256 -11.49 29.89 4.65
C THR A 256 -12.03 28.50 4.33
N CYS A 257 -13.21 28.15 4.83
CA CYS A 257 -13.88 26.90 4.52
C CYS A 257 -14.27 26.88 3.04
N LEU A 258 -13.72 25.93 2.29
CA LEU A 258 -13.97 25.77 0.86
C LEU A 258 -15.35 25.21 0.60
N GLU A 259 -15.83 25.43 -0.62
CA GLU A 259 -17.11 24.93 -1.08
C GLU A 259 -17.02 23.43 -1.40
N THR A 260 -17.70 22.60 -0.62
CA THR A 260 -17.89 21.16 -0.82
C THR A 260 -19.35 20.80 -0.59
N ARG A 261 -19.77 19.59 -0.97
CA ARG A 261 -21.09 19.04 -0.61
C ARG A 261 -21.31 19.08 0.90
N ALA A 262 -20.28 18.79 1.70
CA ALA A 262 -20.37 18.83 3.15
C ALA A 262 -20.53 20.26 3.71
N SER A 263 -19.71 21.21 3.25
CA SER A 263 -19.78 22.60 3.75
C SER A 263 -21.05 23.32 3.32
N LYS A 264 -21.59 23.01 2.13
CA LYS A 264 -22.92 23.47 1.67
C LYS A 264 -24.04 22.95 2.56
N ARG A 265 -24.06 21.65 2.88
CA ARG A 265 -25.08 21.05 3.75
C ARG A 265 -25.09 21.68 5.15
N LEU A 266 -23.91 22.08 5.65
CA LEU A 266 -23.76 22.72 6.94
C LEU A 266 -23.92 24.25 6.91
N ASN A 267 -24.09 24.85 5.72
CA ASN A 267 -24.16 26.29 5.51
C ASN A 267 -22.94 27.05 6.09
N ILE A 268 -21.73 26.49 5.87
CA ILE A 268 -20.45 27.06 6.35
C ILE A 268 -19.44 27.32 5.23
N ALA A 269 -19.81 27.08 3.96
CA ALA A 269 -18.97 27.45 2.82
C ALA A 269 -18.63 28.95 2.86
N GLY A 270 -17.36 29.30 2.64
CA GLY A 270 -16.85 30.67 2.73
C GLY A 270 -16.64 31.18 4.16
N LYS A 271 -16.97 30.39 5.20
CA LYS A 271 -16.72 30.78 6.59
C LYS A 271 -15.21 30.94 6.82
N VAL A 272 -14.83 32.11 7.32
CA VAL A 272 -13.45 32.44 7.67
C VAL A 272 -13.23 32.26 9.17
N ILE A 273 -12.14 31.61 9.53
CA ILE A 273 -11.69 31.41 10.91
C ILE A 273 -10.26 31.89 11.09
N ASP A 274 -9.90 32.18 12.34
CA ASP A 274 -8.50 32.49 12.70
C ASP A 274 -7.61 31.26 12.50
N ALA A 275 -6.44 31.49 11.91
CA ALA A 275 -5.40 30.50 11.67
C ALA A 275 -4.00 31.12 11.85
N SER A 276 -3.89 32.07 12.79
CA SER A 276 -2.72 32.93 12.97
C SER A 276 -1.62 32.31 13.84
N ALA A 277 -1.91 31.21 14.54
CA ALA A 277 -0.90 30.50 15.33
C ALA A 277 0.17 29.92 14.42
N LYS A 278 1.43 30.12 14.82
CA LYS A 278 2.60 29.70 14.05
C LYS A 278 2.70 28.18 13.96
N VAL A 279 2.88 27.66 12.74
CA VAL A 279 3.36 26.28 12.52
C VAL A 279 4.84 26.20 12.91
N PRO A 280 5.27 25.28 13.79
CA PRO A 280 6.68 25.15 14.17
C PRO A 280 7.57 24.94 12.95
N ASP A 281 8.69 25.68 12.86
CA ASP A 281 9.54 25.71 11.65
C ASP A 281 10.07 24.32 11.27
N ARG A 282 10.39 23.50 12.28
CA ARG A 282 10.83 22.11 12.07
C ARG A 282 9.77 21.25 11.36
N LEU A 283 8.50 21.40 11.75
CA LEU A 283 7.40 20.64 11.17
C LEU A 283 7.04 21.20 9.78
N ALA A 284 7.09 22.52 9.63
CA ALA A 284 6.81 23.19 8.37
C ALA A 284 7.80 22.83 7.26
N GLU A 285 9.01 22.36 7.60
CA GLU A 285 10.01 21.89 6.63
C GLU A 285 9.49 20.78 5.71
N LEU A 286 8.50 19.97 6.17
CA LEU A 286 7.88 18.91 5.36
C LEU A 286 7.26 19.42 4.05
N TYR A 287 6.72 20.64 4.03
CA TYR A 287 6.21 21.26 2.81
C TYR A 287 7.10 22.42 2.30
N ARG A 288 7.85 23.09 3.19
CA ARG A 288 8.76 24.19 2.79
C ARG A 288 9.95 23.69 1.98
N SER A 289 10.49 22.51 2.29
CA SER A 289 11.55 21.89 1.50
C SER A 289 11.12 21.57 0.06
N GLU A 290 9.82 21.48 -0.17
CA GLU A 290 9.21 21.27 -1.49
C GLU A 290 8.81 22.60 -2.19
N GLY A 291 9.08 23.75 -1.55
CA GLY A 291 8.85 25.08 -2.11
C GLY A 291 7.52 25.72 -1.74
N PHE A 292 6.74 25.12 -0.82
CA PHE A 292 5.45 25.65 -0.39
C PHE A 292 5.57 26.51 0.87
N THR A 293 4.62 27.44 1.03
CA THR A 293 4.47 28.28 2.22
C THR A 293 3.21 27.90 3.00
N ASP A 294 3.02 28.49 4.18
CA ASP A 294 1.81 28.27 4.98
C ASP A 294 0.53 28.68 4.23
N ASP A 295 0.62 29.66 3.32
CA ASP A 295 -0.49 30.14 2.48
C ASP A 295 -0.75 29.23 1.28
N ASP A 296 0.14 28.27 0.99
CA ASP A 296 -0.09 27.25 -0.03
C ASP A 296 -0.93 26.08 0.49
N ILE A 297 -1.17 26.01 1.79
CA ILE A 297 -1.82 24.84 2.41
C ILE A 297 -3.34 24.94 2.42
N THR A 298 -3.99 23.84 2.06
CA THR A 298 -5.39 23.55 2.34
C THR A 298 -5.45 22.33 3.25
N TYR A 299 -6.07 22.42 4.41
CA TYR A 299 -6.19 21.27 5.33
C TYR A 299 -7.62 20.75 5.39
N LYS A 300 -7.76 19.46 5.71
CA LYS A 300 -9.05 18.80 5.97
C LYS A 300 -9.38 18.87 7.46
N GLY A 301 -10.57 19.38 7.80
CA GLY A 301 -10.96 19.81 9.15
C GLY A 301 -12.16 19.09 9.76
N ASP A 302 -12.55 17.92 9.27
CA ASP A 302 -13.65 17.08 9.79
C ASP A 302 -13.15 15.78 10.44
N THR A 303 -12.11 15.88 11.27
CA THR A 303 -11.39 14.80 11.95
C THR A 303 -12.27 13.91 12.83
N SER A 304 -12.18 12.59 12.65
CA SER A 304 -12.93 11.61 13.45
C SER A 304 -12.16 11.21 14.70
N SER A 305 -12.85 10.52 15.62
CA SER A 305 -12.29 10.12 16.92
C SER A 305 -11.17 9.09 16.80
N ASP A 306 -11.22 8.20 15.82
CA ASP A 306 -10.18 7.21 15.52
C ASP A 306 -8.87 7.89 15.08
N GLU A 307 -8.94 8.89 14.19
CA GLU A 307 -7.81 9.71 13.78
C GLU A 307 -7.15 10.39 14.97
N ILE A 308 -7.95 11.03 15.83
CA ILE A 308 -7.47 11.68 17.04
C ILE A 308 -6.79 10.66 17.97
N THR A 309 -7.39 9.47 18.13
CA THR A 309 -6.84 8.40 18.95
C THR A 309 -5.47 7.96 18.45
N ALA A 310 -5.31 7.76 17.13
CA ALA A 310 -4.05 7.37 16.52
C ALA A 310 -2.95 8.41 16.78
N HIS A 311 -3.25 9.72 16.66
CA HIS A 311 -2.29 10.78 16.96
C HIS A 311 -1.84 10.77 18.43
N PHE A 312 -2.77 10.60 19.37
CA PHE A 312 -2.42 10.49 20.79
C PHE A 312 -1.65 9.21 21.12
N MET A 313 -1.94 8.11 20.43
CA MET A 313 -1.13 6.89 20.54
C MET A 313 0.29 7.14 20.06
N ALA A 314 0.48 7.81 18.92
CA ALA A 314 1.82 8.11 18.42
C ALA A 314 2.61 8.99 19.40
N LEU A 315 1.96 9.99 20.02
CA LEU A 315 2.55 10.80 21.09
C LEU A 315 2.96 9.98 22.33
N TYR A 316 2.23 8.92 22.65
CA TYR A 316 2.55 8.04 23.77
C TYR A 316 3.77 7.14 23.49
N PHE A 317 3.97 6.75 22.23
CA PHE A 317 5.09 5.90 21.81
C PHE A 317 6.40 6.67 21.56
N ALA A 318 6.32 7.96 21.24
CA ALA A 318 7.45 8.84 20.96
C ALA A 318 8.18 9.31 22.23
#